data_AF-A0A5E4LFE3-F1
#
_entry.id   AF-A0A5E4LFE3-F1
#
_cell.length_a   1.000
_cell.length_b   1.000
_cell.length_c   1.000
_cell.angle_alpha   90.00
_cell.angle_beta   90.00
_cell.angle_gamma   90.00
#
_symmetry.space_group_name_H-M   'P 1'
#
loop_
_entity.id
_entity.type
_entity.pdbx_description
1 polymer ?
#
loop_
_entity_poly.entity_id
_entity_poly.type
_entity_poly.pdbx_seq_one_letter_code
_entity_poly.pdbx_strand_id
1 'polypeptide(L)'
;MSGVFFEFVGPVISLNFPWLVDFFLSNLLWLFILSVMVHILFNGQKFVPALAIFTFALWLWGDFETLSGIGFAGAQVLFIYYMAKISLLSIVESTPSLRPHLLAISTISGCAALIVANVFM
;
A
#
# COMPACT_ATOMS: atom_id res chain seq x y z
N MET A 1 16.34 12.02 -12.66
CA MET A 1 15.69 10.92 -11.91
C MET A 1 15.17 9.94 -12.95
N SER A 2 15.96 8.93 -13.29
CA SER A 2 15.48 7.78 -14.04
C SER A 2 14.39 7.11 -13.21
N GLY A 3 13.19 6.94 -13.77
CA GLY A 3 12.11 6.26 -13.05
C GLY A 3 12.54 4.83 -12.70
N VAL A 4 12.28 4.41 -11.47
CA VAL A 4 12.56 3.06 -10.94
C VAL A 4 11.97 1.98 -11.87
N PHE A 5 10.87 2.28 -12.56
CA PHE A 5 10.33 1.48 -13.65
C PHE A 5 11.31 1.19 -14.81
N PHE A 6 12.07 2.17 -15.31
CA PHE A 6 13.06 1.95 -16.38
C PHE A 6 14.27 1.14 -15.87
N GLU A 7 14.60 1.27 -14.59
CA GLU A 7 15.64 0.47 -13.92
C GLU A 7 15.22 -0.99 -13.70
N PHE A 8 13.93 -1.32 -13.76
CA PHE A 8 13.42 -2.69 -13.73
C PHE A 8 13.29 -3.29 -15.14
N VAL A 9 12.80 -2.50 -16.10
CA VAL A 9 12.58 -2.97 -17.47
C VAL A 9 13.90 -3.36 -18.15
N GLY A 10 14.98 -2.60 -17.93
CA GLY A 10 16.30 -2.91 -18.52
C GLY A 10 16.85 -4.29 -18.10
N PRO A 11 16.97 -4.58 -16.79
CA PRO A 11 17.41 -5.88 -16.29
C PRO A 11 16.48 -7.05 -16.65
N VAL A 12 15.16 -6.82 -16.69
CA VAL A 12 14.17 -7.85 -17.05
C VAL A 12 14.28 -8.23 -18.52
N ILE A 13 14.42 -7.27 -19.44
CA ILE A 13 14.60 -7.54 -20.88
C ILE A 13 15.95 -8.21 -21.14
N SER A 14 16.99 -7.84 -20.39
CA SER A 14 18.32 -8.46 -20.52
C SER A 14 18.46 -9.81 -19.78
N LEU A 15 17.39 -10.31 -19.14
CA LEU A 15 17.38 -11.55 -18.36
C LEU A 15 18.57 -11.65 -17.39
N ASN A 16 18.88 -10.54 -16.70
CA ASN A 16 19.96 -10.51 -15.72
C ASN A 16 19.53 -11.29 -14.45
N PHE A 17 19.79 -12.60 -14.48
CA PHE A 17 19.44 -13.52 -13.40
C PHE A 17 19.98 -13.12 -12.02
N PRO A 18 21.26 -12.71 -11.88
CA PRO A 18 21.79 -12.22 -10.61
C PRO A 18 20.97 -11.07 -10.02
N TRP A 19 20.65 -10.06 -10.85
CA TRP A 19 19.85 -8.92 -10.40
C TRP A 19 18.41 -9.33 -10.03
N LEU A 20 17.79 -10.24 -10.80
CA LEU A 20 16.44 -10.75 -10.50
C LEU A 20 16.42 -11.45 -9.14
N VAL A 21 17.42 -12.28 -8.85
CA VAL A 21 17.53 -12.96 -7.56
C VAL A 21 17.71 -11.95 -6.44
N ASP A 22 18.63 -10.99 -6.56
CA ASP A 22 18.83 -9.95 -5.55
C ASP A 22 17.59 -9.09 -5.34
N PHE A 23 16.85 -8.77 -6.41
CA PHE A 23 15.60 -8.03 -6.35
C PHE A 23 14.52 -8.81 -5.57
N PHE A 24 14.33 -10.09 -5.87
CA PHE A 24 13.37 -10.91 -5.14
C PHE A 24 13.77 -11.11 -3.68
N LEU A 25 15.06 -11.37 -3.41
CA LEU A 25 15.56 -11.57 -2.05
C LEU A 25 15.45 -10.29 -1.20
N SER A 26 15.71 -9.13 -1.80
CA SER A 26 15.60 -7.83 -1.12
C SER A 26 14.15 -7.43 -0.84
N ASN A 27 13.19 -8.00 -1.57
CA ASN A 27 11.75 -7.71 -1.44
C ASN A 27 10.94 -8.90 -0.90
N LEU A 28 11.60 -9.94 -0.35
CA LEU A 28 10.95 -11.15 0.18
C LEU A 28 9.87 -10.83 1.22
N LEU A 29 10.15 -9.89 2.12
CA LEU A 29 9.18 -9.44 3.13
C LEU A 29 7.88 -8.96 2.48
N TRP A 30 7.99 -8.10 1.47
CA TRP A 30 6.85 -7.56 0.73
C TRP A 30 6.11 -8.63 -0.06
N LEU A 31 6.84 -9.56 -0.69
CA LEU A 31 6.25 -10.71 -1.38
C LEU A 31 5.37 -11.53 -0.43
N PHE A 32 5.85 -11.80 0.80
CA PHE A 32 5.08 -12.53 1.79
C PHE A 32 3.86 -11.74 2.30
N ILE A 33 4.02 -10.45 2.63
CA ILE A 33 2.90 -9.61 3.07
C ILE A 33 1.82 -9.55 1.98
N LEU A 34 2.21 -9.34 0.72
CA LEU A 34 1.29 -9.30 -0.41
C LEU A 34 0.62 -10.63 -0.67
N SER A 35 1.35 -11.74 -0.53
CA SER A 35 0.78 -13.08 -0.65
C SER A 35 -0.35 -13.30 0.37
N VAL A 36 -0.13 -12.93 1.64
CA VAL A 36 -1.15 -13.07 2.68
C VAL A 36 -2.34 -12.15 2.42
N MET A 37 -2.11 -10.89 2.04
CA MET A 37 -3.17 -9.95 1.69
C MET A 37 -4.05 -10.46 0.54
N VAL A 38 -3.43 -10.90 -0.56
CA VAL A 38 -4.16 -11.41 -1.73
C VAL A 38 -4.92 -12.69 -1.38
N HIS A 39 -4.33 -13.57 -0.58
CA HIS A 39 -5.00 -14.77 -0.12
C HIS A 39 -6.26 -14.45 0.71
N ILE A 40 -6.18 -13.47 1.61
CA ILE A 40 -7.31 -13.01 2.42
C ILE A 40 -8.38 -12.32 1.55
N LEU A 41 -7.96 -11.40 0.67
CA LEU A 41 -8.88 -10.57 -0.12
C LEU A 41 -9.64 -11.38 -1.19
N PHE A 42 -8.98 -12.36 -1.80
CA PHE A 42 -9.57 -13.17 -2.87
C PHE A 42 -9.94 -14.59 -2.42
N ASN A 43 -9.83 -14.88 -1.11
CA ASN A 43 -10.11 -16.19 -0.53
C ASN A 43 -9.41 -17.34 -1.31
N GLY A 44 -8.14 -17.12 -1.67
CA GLY A 44 -7.32 -18.04 -2.46
C GLY A 44 -7.65 -18.14 -3.96
N GLN A 45 -8.73 -17.53 -4.46
CA GLN A 45 -9.05 -17.56 -5.90
C GLN A 45 -8.14 -16.61 -6.69
N LYS A 46 -7.73 -17.04 -7.89
CA LYS A 46 -6.94 -16.21 -8.82
C LYS A 46 -5.67 -15.61 -8.16
N PHE A 47 -5.07 -16.34 -7.23
CA PHE A 47 -3.96 -15.86 -6.40
C PHE A 47 -2.79 -15.31 -7.21
N VAL A 48 -2.29 -16.07 -8.20
CA VAL A 48 -1.14 -15.66 -9.03
C VAL A 48 -1.41 -14.37 -9.83
N PRO A 49 -2.49 -14.27 -10.63
CA PRO A 49 -2.77 -13.02 -11.34
C PRO A 49 -3.12 -11.86 -10.39
N ALA A 50 -3.81 -12.12 -9.27
CA ALA A 50 -4.10 -11.08 -8.29
C ALA A 50 -2.83 -10.56 -7.59
N LEU A 51 -1.87 -11.45 -7.27
CA LEU A 51 -0.58 -11.09 -6.70
C LEU A 51 0.25 -10.23 -7.65
N ALA A 52 0.31 -10.61 -8.93
CA ALA A 52 1.02 -9.81 -9.93
C ALA A 52 0.41 -8.41 -10.08
N ILE A 53 -0.92 -8.31 -10.16
CA ILE A 53 -1.63 -7.03 -10.25
C ILE A 53 -1.41 -6.18 -9.00
N PHE A 54 -1.53 -6.75 -7.80
CA PHE A 54 -1.32 -6.03 -6.54
C PHE A 54 0.11 -5.54 -6.39
N THR A 55 1.09 -6.37 -6.77
CA THR A 55 2.51 -6.01 -6.74
C THR A 55 2.76 -4.84 -7.68
N PHE A 56 2.26 -4.90 -8.92
CA PHE A 56 2.35 -3.79 -9.87
C PHE A 56 1.64 -2.54 -9.39
N ALA A 57 0.44 -2.67 -8.80
CA ALA A 57 -0.33 -1.54 -8.31
C ALA A 57 0.38 -0.79 -7.17
N LEU A 58 0.95 -1.51 -6.20
CA LEU A 58 1.71 -0.91 -5.10
C LEU A 58 3.01 -0.27 -5.57
N TRP A 59 3.65 -0.89 -6.56
CA TRP A 59 4.89 -0.37 -7.09
C TRP A 59 4.67 0.89 -7.93
N LEU A 60 3.61 0.91 -8.75
CA LEU A 60 3.11 2.11 -9.42
C LEU A 60 2.75 3.19 -8.40
N TRP A 61 2.12 2.81 -7.28
CA TRP A 61 1.75 3.73 -6.21
C TRP A 61 2.97 4.40 -5.55
N GLY A 62 4.05 3.64 -5.33
CA GLY A 62 5.33 4.17 -4.83
C GLY A 62 6.03 5.11 -5.82
N ASP A 63 6.00 4.78 -7.12
CA ASP A 63 6.55 5.67 -8.16
C ASP A 63 5.73 6.96 -8.30
N PHE A 64 4.41 6.89 -8.09
CA PHE A 64 3.55 8.08 -8.06
C PHE A 64 3.96 9.03 -6.94
N GLU A 65 4.31 8.53 -5.76
CA GLU A 65 4.78 9.35 -4.63
C GLU A 65 6.06 10.15 -5.01
N THR A 66 6.99 9.50 -5.72
CA THR A 66 8.26 10.13 -6.12
C THR A 66 8.11 11.14 -7.26
N LEU A 67 7.17 10.93 -8.18
CA LEU A 67 6.98 11.76 -9.36
C LEU A 67 6.06 12.97 -9.15
N SER A 68 5.14 12.91 -8.19
CA SER A 68 4.02 13.87 -8.10
C SER A 68 4.16 14.94 -7.01
N GLY A 69 5.16 14.83 -6.13
CA GLY A 69 5.45 15.81 -5.09
C GLY A 69 4.36 15.92 -4.01
N ILE A 70 4.52 16.92 -3.12
CA ILE A 70 3.74 17.15 -1.88
C ILE A 70 2.22 17.11 -2.10
N GLY A 71 1.72 17.55 -3.26
CA GLY A 71 0.29 17.61 -3.56
C GLY A 71 -0.40 16.24 -3.63
N PHE A 72 0.27 15.23 -4.17
CA PHE A 72 -0.30 13.88 -4.29
C PHE A 72 0.03 13.00 -3.09
N ALA A 73 1.15 13.22 -2.40
CA ALA A 73 1.38 12.62 -1.09
C ALA A 73 0.25 12.99 -0.10
N GLY A 74 -0.26 14.23 -0.16
CA GLY A 74 -1.45 14.64 0.60
C GLY A 74 -2.72 13.88 0.18
N ALA A 75 -2.90 13.66 -1.13
CA ALA A 75 -4.02 12.88 -1.66
C ALA A 75 -3.94 11.39 -1.27
N GLN A 76 -2.75 10.80 -1.19
CA GLN A 76 -2.53 9.43 -0.74
C GLN A 76 -2.79 9.27 0.75
N VAL A 77 -2.30 10.19 1.59
CA VAL A 77 -2.60 10.21 3.03
C VAL A 77 -4.10 10.39 3.26
N LEU A 78 -4.75 11.27 2.51
CA LEU A 78 -6.21 11.43 2.55
C LEU A 78 -6.93 10.15 2.11
N PHE A 79 -6.47 9.49 1.05
CA PHE A 79 -7.06 8.24 0.58
C PHE A 79 -6.96 7.13 1.63
N ILE A 80 -5.79 6.95 2.25
CA ILE A 80 -5.60 6.00 3.35
C ILE A 80 -6.48 6.37 4.55
N TYR A 81 -6.56 7.65 4.90
CA TYR A 81 -7.43 8.14 5.95
C TYR A 81 -8.92 7.83 5.68
N TYR A 82 -9.38 8.02 4.44
CA TYR A 82 -10.75 7.68 4.04
C TYR A 82 -11.02 6.18 4.06
N MET A 83 -10.09 5.36 3.57
CA MET A 83 -10.18 3.91 3.63
C MET A 83 -10.23 3.39 5.07
N ALA A 84 -9.40 3.96 5.95
CA ALA A 84 -9.42 3.65 7.39
C ALA A 84 -10.76 4.04 8.03
N LYS A 85 -11.32 5.21 7.68
CA LYS A 85 -12.64 5.65 8.14
C LYS A 85 -13.78 4.72 7.70
N ILE A 86 -13.79 4.30 6.44
CA ILE A 86 -14.81 3.39 5.89
C ILE A 86 -14.71 2.03 6.59
N SER A 87 -13.49 1.52 6.76
CA SER A 87 -13.24 0.25 7.48
C SER A 87 -13.70 0.35 8.94
N LEU A 88 -13.42 1.47 9.61
CA LEU A 88 -13.84 1.70 10.98
C LEU A 88 -15.36 1.81 11.11
N LEU A 89 -16.04 2.44 10.14
CA LEU A 89 -17.50 2.47 10.09
C LEU A 89 -18.09 1.06 9.98
N SER A 90 -17.53 0.23 9.10
CA SER A 90 -17.96 -1.16 8.92
C SER A 90 -17.76 -2.02 10.18
N ILE A 91 -16.68 -1.81 10.92
CA ILE A 91 -16.42 -2.47 12.21
C ILE A 91 -17.42 -2.01 13.28
N VAL A 92 -17.78 -0.72 13.30
CA VAL A 92 -18.75 -0.19 14.27
C VAL A 92 -20.17 -0.63 13.96
N GLU A 93 -20.53 -0.80 12.68
CA GLU A 93 -21.82 -1.36 12.28
C GLU A 93 -21.97 -2.82 12.73
N SER A 94 -20.90 -3.61 12.65
CA SER A 94 -20.89 -4.99 13.13
C SER A 94 -20.80 -5.12 14.66
N THR A 95 -20.34 -4.06 15.36
CA THR A 95 -20.15 -4.08 16.82
C THR A 95 -20.74 -2.82 17.50
N PRO A 96 -22.01 -2.85 17.97
CA PRO A 96 -22.70 -1.66 18.48
C PRO A 96 -22.06 -1.04 19.74
N SER A 97 -21.27 -1.80 20.51
CA SER A 97 -20.58 -1.31 21.72
C SER A 97 -19.45 -0.29 21.41
N LEU A 98 -18.98 -0.23 20.15
CA LEU A 98 -17.93 0.71 19.72
C LEU A 98 -18.47 2.08 19.29
N ARG A 99 -19.79 2.25 19.13
CA ARG A 99 -20.43 3.53 18.76
C ARG A 99 -20.05 4.73 19.63
N PRO A 100 -20.02 4.66 20.97
CA PRO A 100 -19.67 5.84 21.78
C PRO A 100 -18.19 6.22 21.68
N HIS A 101 -17.31 5.28 21.31
CA HIS A 101 -15.86 5.50 21.21
C HIS A 101 -15.40 5.94 19.82
N LEU A 102 -16.31 5.94 18.83
CA LEU A 102 -16.05 6.24 17.43
C LEU A 102 -15.40 7.62 17.25
N LEU A 103 -15.85 8.60 18.03
CA LEU A 103 -15.35 9.98 17.96
C LEU A 103 -13.90 10.07 18.46
N ALA A 104 -13.57 9.35 19.54
CA ALA A 104 -12.21 9.27 20.07
C ALA A 104 -11.26 8.56 19.08
N ILE A 105 -11.66 7.40 18.56
CA ILE A 105 -10.83 6.65 17.61
C ILE A 105 -10.62 7.45 16.32
N SER A 106 -11.68 8.09 15.79
CA SER A 106 -11.59 8.95 14.61
C SER A 106 -10.65 10.15 14.82
N THR A 107 -10.63 10.73 16.01
CA THR A 107 -9.77 11.87 16.34
C THR A 107 -8.31 11.42 16.41
N ILE A 108 -8.04 10.29 17.08
CA ILE A 108 -6.71 9.70 17.18
C ILE A 108 -6.16 9.33 15.80
N SER A 109 -6.97 8.67 14.96
CA SER A 109 -6.54 8.32 13.59
C SER A 109 -6.29 9.56 12.72
N GLY A 110 -7.07 10.63 12.91
CA GLY A 110 -6.85 11.91 12.23
C GLY A 110 -5.56 12.61 12.67
N CYS A 111 -5.28 12.63 13.98
CA CYS A 111 -4.03 13.15 14.52
C CYS A 111 -2.82 12.35 14.05
N ALA A 112 -2.92 11.01 14.04
CA ALA A 112 -1.86 10.14 13.53
C ALA A 112 -1.59 10.41 12.04
N ALA A 113 -2.64 10.54 11.22
CA ALA A 113 -2.49 10.88 9.81
C ALA A 113 -1.83 12.26 9.58
N LEU A 114 -2.17 13.27 10.40
CA LEU A 114 -1.54 14.59 10.36
C LEU A 114 -0.06 14.56 10.76
N ILE A 115 0.30 13.78 11.78
CA ILE A 115 1.69 13.62 12.20
C ILE A 115 2.49 12.93 11.09
N VAL A 116 1.97 11.84 10.52
CA VAL A 116 2.62 11.15 9.41
C VAL A 116 2.79 12.11 8.22
N ALA A 117 1.76 12.88 7.88
CA ALA A 117 1.85 13.86 6.79
C ALA A 117 2.90 14.96 7.04
N ASN A 118 3.13 15.39 8.29
CA ASN A 118 4.10 16.45 8.59
C ASN A 118 5.53 15.94 8.86
N VAL A 119 5.71 14.67 9.19
CA VAL A 119 7.03 14.08 9.48
C VAL A 119 7.66 13.46 8.24
N PHE A 120 6.85 12.92 7.32
CA PHE A 120 7.31 12.24 6.11
C PHE A 120 7.20 13.08 4.82
N MET A 121 6.57 14.27 4.86
CA MET A 121 6.72 15.31 3.83
C MET A 121 7.84 16.28 4.20
#